data_AF-A0A956X646-F1
#
_entry.id   AF-A0A956X646-F1
#
_cell.length_a   1.000
_cell.length_b   1.000
_cell.length_c   1.000
_cell.angle_alpha   90.00
_cell.angle_beta   90.00
_cell.angle_gamma   90.00
#
_symmetry.space_group_name_H-M   'P 1'
#
loop_
_entity.id
_entity.type
_entity.pdbx_description
1 polymer ?
#
loop_
_entity_poly.entity_id
_entity_poly.type
_entity_poly.pdbx_seq_one_letter_code
_entity_poly.pdbx_strand_id
1 'polypeptide(L)'
;MSTPLTTEPIPVKPAGSYRWRGFSLFLAGILLLCLQAMKYRVENWWAIFIVLPGVALIGLGRMWGKRGNGRYPLSARLAYGAAGVTLVVASMFLLNLNWAVWWPLMIIAPGGALLITAGGSGQNPTAVAWTHTTRWLAVAVLGLGGTFLAHNLGLIHLNQFGDFRWWGVWIAVAACGAFVSGLRLLLRLGYPSLSVIGLWLLAFLSGATAVIELLGIPWSSIYGVTAVICIAGGTLLLLNGLRPANE
;
A
#
# COMPACT_ATOMS: atom_id res chain seq x y z
N MET A 1 26.06 53.60 -23.28
CA MET A 1 24.80 53.82 -22.53
C MET A 1 24.59 52.61 -21.65
N SER A 2 24.99 52.69 -20.38
CA SER A 2 24.90 51.58 -19.42
C SER A 2 23.50 51.54 -18.81
N THR A 3 22.74 50.49 -19.10
CA THR A 3 21.43 50.23 -18.49
C THR A 3 21.58 50.06 -16.97
N PRO A 4 20.83 50.81 -16.14
CA PRO A 4 20.90 50.68 -14.70
C PRO A 4 20.37 49.31 -14.26
N LEU A 5 21.13 48.62 -13.40
CA LEU A 5 20.73 47.38 -12.76
C LEU A 5 19.58 47.66 -11.80
N THR A 6 18.35 47.35 -12.21
CA THR A 6 17.20 47.26 -11.31
C THR A 6 17.46 46.12 -10.32
N THR A 7 17.78 46.47 -9.08
CA THR A 7 17.84 45.53 -7.97
C THR A 7 16.41 45.06 -7.67
N GLU A 8 16.02 43.91 -8.20
CA GLU A 8 14.77 43.26 -7.79
C GLU A 8 14.82 42.99 -6.28
N PRO A 9 13.77 43.34 -5.52
CA PRO A 9 13.72 43.10 -4.10
C PRO A 9 13.77 41.59 -3.81
N ILE A 10 14.73 41.17 -3.00
CA ILE A 10 14.90 39.77 -2.59
C ILE A 10 13.61 39.32 -1.90
N PRO A 11 12.93 38.27 -2.37
CA PRO A 11 11.70 37.80 -1.75
C PRO A 11 11.99 37.33 -0.32
N VAL A 12 11.47 38.06 0.67
CA VAL A 12 11.61 37.72 2.08
C VAL A 12 10.81 36.45 2.35
N LYS A 13 11.50 35.34 2.61
CA LYS A 13 10.87 34.05 2.91
C LYS A 13 10.11 34.17 4.24
N PRO A 14 8.78 34.00 4.28
CA PRO A 14 8.01 34.23 5.50
C PRO A 14 8.45 33.23 6.59
N ALA A 15 8.81 33.76 7.76
CA ALA A 15 9.31 33.02 8.93
C ALA A 15 8.28 32.06 9.59
N GLY A 16 7.15 31.79 8.94
CA GLY A 16 5.97 31.15 9.52
C GLY A 16 6.09 29.64 9.78
N SER A 17 7.08 28.93 9.24
CA SER A 17 7.12 27.45 9.33
C SER A 17 7.71 26.89 10.63
N TYR A 18 8.54 27.66 11.35
CA TYR A 18 9.18 27.20 12.58
C TYR A 18 8.25 27.24 13.81
N ARG A 19 7.28 28.17 13.83
CA ARG A 19 6.31 28.32 14.94
C ARG A 19 5.42 27.08 15.12
N TRP A 20 5.03 26.44 14.01
CA TRP A 20 4.20 25.24 14.03
C TRP A 20 4.93 24.01 14.55
N ARG A 21 6.24 23.90 14.33
CA ARG A 21 7.06 22.79 14.86
C ARG A 21 7.23 22.89 16.38
N GLY A 22 7.41 24.10 16.89
CA GLY A 22 7.43 24.36 18.34
C GLY A 22 6.09 24.04 19.00
N PHE A 23 4.98 24.42 18.37
CA PHE A 23 3.64 24.14 18.90
C PHE A 23 3.32 22.64 18.98
N SER A 24 3.75 21.84 17.99
CA SER A 24 3.56 20.37 18.06
C SER A 24 4.34 19.72 19.20
N LEU A 25 5.56 20.19 19.48
CA LEU A 25 6.35 19.70 20.62
C LEU A 25 5.72 20.12 21.95
N PHE A 26 5.21 21.35 22.02
CA PHE A 26 4.49 21.86 23.18
C PHE A 26 3.21 21.04 23.47
N LEU A 27 2.41 20.75 22.43
CA LEU A 27 1.20 19.94 22.58
C LEU A 27 1.51 18.49 22.97
N ALA A 28 2.58 17.91 22.41
CA ALA A 28 3.06 16.59 22.82
C ALA A 28 3.52 16.56 24.29
N GLY A 29 4.18 17.64 24.76
CA GLY A 29 4.55 17.81 26.16
C GLY A 29 3.34 17.93 27.09
N ILE A 30 2.31 18.70 26.70
CA ILE A 30 1.05 18.78 27.46
C ILE A 30 0.33 17.43 27.50
N LEU A 31 0.27 16.71 26.38
CA LEU A 31 -0.35 15.39 26.31
C LEU A 31 0.36 14.42 27.27
N LEU A 32 1.70 14.41 27.26
CA LEU A 32 2.51 13.63 28.20
C LEU A 32 2.22 13.98 29.66
N LEU A 33 2.14 15.27 29.98
CA LEU A 33 1.81 15.75 31.33
C LEU A 33 0.39 15.36 31.75
N CYS A 34 -0.60 15.45 30.86
CA CYS A 34 -1.96 14.99 31.11
C CYS A 34 -2.03 13.48 31.33
N LEU A 35 -1.33 12.68 30.52
CA LEU A 35 -1.27 11.22 30.67
C LEU A 35 -0.63 10.83 32.01
N GLN A 36 0.43 11.53 32.41
CA GLN A 36 1.05 11.36 33.72
C GLN A 36 0.12 11.80 34.87
N ALA A 37 -0.62 12.89 34.70
CA ALA A 37 -1.57 13.39 35.69
C ALA A 37 -2.77 12.45 35.91
N MET A 38 -3.21 11.73 34.88
CA MET A 38 -4.29 10.74 34.98
C MET A 38 -3.89 9.43 35.66
N LYS A 39 -2.67 9.33 36.21
CA LYS A 39 -2.09 8.10 36.81
C LYS A 39 -2.15 6.87 35.90
N TYR A 40 -2.36 7.07 34.61
CA TYR A 40 -2.18 6.02 33.62
C TYR A 40 -0.68 5.75 33.52
N ARG A 41 -0.24 4.60 34.05
CA ARG A 41 1.09 4.09 33.77
C ARG A 41 1.13 3.70 32.29
N VAL A 42 1.56 4.65 31.45
CA VAL A 42 1.85 4.36 30.06
C VAL A 42 3.11 3.50 30.05
N GLU A 43 2.94 2.18 30.07
CA GLU A 43 4.05 1.21 30.05
C GLU A 43 4.97 1.47 28.84
N ASN A 44 4.37 1.94 27.73
CA ASN A 44 5.03 2.17 26.46
C ASN A 44 5.16 3.67 26.12
N TRP A 45 5.57 4.52 27.06
CA TRP A 45 5.74 5.96 26.81
C TRP A 45 6.68 6.27 25.63
N TRP A 46 7.67 5.38 25.41
CA TRP A 46 8.62 5.46 24.31
C TRP A 46 7.95 5.37 22.92
N ALA A 47 6.72 4.84 22.82
CA ALA A 47 5.97 4.77 21.57
C ALA A 47 5.69 6.16 20.95
N ILE A 48 5.76 7.24 21.76
CA ILE A 48 5.66 8.63 21.27
C ILE A 48 6.78 8.95 20.27
N PHE A 49 7.96 8.33 20.39
CA PHE A 49 9.03 8.49 19.40
C PHE A 49 8.65 7.90 18.03
N ILE A 50 7.70 6.96 17.96
CA ILE A 50 7.13 6.43 16.71
C ILE A 50 6.00 7.34 16.19
N VAL A 51 5.20 7.92 17.08
CA VAL A 51 4.13 8.86 16.71
C VAL A 51 4.71 10.08 15.98
N LEU A 52 5.83 10.64 16.47
CA LEU A 52 6.45 11.84 15.92
C LEU A 52 6.74 11.76 14.39
N PRO A 53 7.48 10.76 13.87
CA PRO A 53 7.69 10.63 12.44
C PRO A 53 6.39 10.36 11.67
N GLY A 54 5.43 9.62 12.25
CA GLY A 54 4.11 9.42 11.65
C GLY A 54 3.35 10.73 11.43
N VAL A 55 3.30 11.61 12.44
CA VAL A 55 2.68 12.94 12.34
C VAL A 55 3.47 13.84 11.38
N ALA A 56 4.80 13.78 11.38
CA ALA A 56 5.63 14.52 10.45
C ALA A 56 5.34 14.14 8.99
N LEU A 57 5.13 12.85 8.70
CA LEU A 57 4.75 12.36 7.37
C LEU A 57 3.37 12.88 6.93
N ILE A 58 2.40 13.02 7.83
CA ILE A 58 1.11 13.70 7.52
C ILE A 58 1.36 15.14 7.11
N GLY A 59 2.23 15.86 7.83
CA GLY A 59 2.63 17.22 7.50
C GLY A 59 3.27 17.35 6.11
N LEU A 60 4.17 16.42 5.77
CA LEU A 60 4.79 16.32 4.44
C LEU A 60 3.74 16.04 3.36
N GLY A 61 2.84 15.09 3.60
CA GLY A 61 1.73 14.77 2.70
C GLY A 61 0.85 15.99 2.41
N ARG A 62 0.52 16.77 3.45
CA ARG A 62 -0.27 17.99 3.31
C ARG A 62 0.46 19.07 2.51
N MET A 63 1.75 19.26 2.78
CA MET A 63 2.58 20.24 2.07
C MET A 63 2.73 19.91 0.59
N TRP A 64 2.96 18.65 0.25
CA TRP A 64 3.05 18.20 -1.14
C TRP A 64 1.69 18.20 -1.83
N GLY A 65 0.60 17.87 -1.11
CA GLY A 65 -0.77 17.94 -1.62
C GLY A 65 -1.14 19.35 -2.11
N LYS A 66 -0.77 20.39 -1.34
CA LYS A 66 -1.03 21.80 -1.73
C LYS A 66 -0.33 22.22 -3.03
N ARG A 67 0.77 21.57 -3.41
CA ARG A 67 1.51 21.87 -4.65
C ARG A 67 0.93 21.21 -5.89
N GLY A 68 -0.07 20.34 -5.74
CA GLY A 68 -0.53 19.44 -6.80
C GLY A 68 -1.63 19.96 -7.73
N ASN A 69 -1.92 21.27 -7.79
CA ASN A 69 -2.99 21.84 -8.64
C ASN A 69 -4.31 21.06 -8.57
N GLY A 70 -4.77 20.72 -7.37
CA GLY A 70 -6.03 19.99 -7.14
C GLY A 70 -5.94 18.45 -7.26
N ARG A 71 -4.78 17.88 -7.62
CA ARG A 71 -4.52 16.44 -7.59
C ARG A 71 -3.47 16.10 -6.53
N TYR A 72 -3.67 15.03 -5.76
CA TYR A 72 -2.66 14.57 -4.81
C TYR A 72 -1.49 13.91 -5.54
N PRO A 73 -0.27 14.52 -5.54
CA PRO A 73 0.88 13.91 -6.18
C PRO A 73 1.23 12.57 -5.51
N LEU A 74 1.93 11.70 -6.24
CA LEU A 74 2.32 10.39 -5.72
C LEU A 74 3.10 10.51 -4.41
N SER A 75 4.00 11.49 -4.30
CA SER A 75 4.76 11.77 -3.09
C SER A 75 3.86 12.05 -1.88
N ALA A 76 2.80 12.83 -2.05
CA ALA A 76 1.84 13.11 -0.97
C ALA A 76 1.12 11.83 -0.53
N ARG A 77 0.67 11.01 -1.49
CA ARG A 77 0.00 9.73 -1.21
C ARG A 77 0.90 8.73 -0.49
N LEU A 78 2.16 8.62 -0.93
CA LEU A 78 3.17 7.79 -0.26
C LEU A 78 3.45 8.28 1.16
N ALA A 79 3.54 9.59 1.38
CA ALA A 79 3.70 10.15 2.72
C ALA A 79 2.51 9.81 3.64
N TYR A 80 1.27 9.92 3.14
CA TYR A 80 0.09 9.52 3.91
C TYR A 80 0.03 8.00 4.17
N GLY A 81 0.40 7.18 3.18
CA GLY A 81 0.47 5.73 3.35
C GLY A 81 1.48 5.33 4.41
N ALA A 82 2.70 5.88 4.34
CA ALA A 82 3.74 5.66 5.34
C ALA A 82 3.30 6.15 6.73
N ALA A 83 2.71 7.34 6.82
CA ALA A 83 2.15 7.85 8.07
C ALA A 83 1.12 6.90 8.69
N GLY A 84 0.19 6.39 7.87
CA GLY A 84 -0.83 5.44 8.33
C GLY A 84 -0.23 4.18 8.94
N VAL A 85 0.75 3.57 8.26
CA VAL A 85 1.46 2.38 8.77
C VAL A 85 2.17 2.69 10.09
N THR A 86 2.96 3.77 10.13
CA THR A 86 3.70 4.16 11.33
C THR A 86 2.77 4.45 12.51
N LEU A 87 1.64 5.14 12.28
CA LEU A 87 0.69 5.50 13.33
C LEU A 87 -0.09 4.29 13.84
N VAL A 88 -0.41 3.30 13.01
CA VAL A 88 -1.01 2.04 13.47
C VAL A 88 -0.07 1.32 14.43
N VAL A 89 1.20 1.15 14.05
CA VAL A 89 2.22 0.53 14.94
C VAL A 89 2.36 1.31 16.24
N ALA A 90 2.48 2.64 16.15
CA ALA A 90 2.61 3.49 17.33
C ALA A 90 1.39 3.36 18.26
N SER A 91 0.19 3.29 17.69
CA SER A 91 -1.06 3.13 18.45
C SER A 91 -1.14 1.77 19.14
N MET A 92 -0.67 0.69 18.50
CA MET A 92 -0.60 -0.63 19.12
C MET A 92 0.27 -0.62 20.39
N PHE A 93 1.46 0.01 20.33
CA PHE A 93 2.31 0.14 21.50
C PHE A 93 1.72 1.08 22.55
N LEU A 94 1.25 2.26 22.14
CA LEU A 94 0.75 3.29 23.06
C LEU A 94 -0.47 2.82 23.86
N LEU A 95 -1.34 2.02 23.24
CA LEU A 95 -2.52 1.42 23.87
C LEU A 95 -2.24 0.05 24.51
N ASN A 96 -0.98 -0.42 24.47
CA ASN A 96 -0.56 -1.74 24.97
C ASN A 96 -1.44 -2.89 24.43
N LEU A 97 -1.75 -2.84 23.12
CA LEU A 97 -2.62 -3.83 22.49
C LEU A 97 -1.94 -5.21 22.47
N ASN A 98 -2.72 -6.25 22.77
CA ASN A 98 -2.22 -7.62 22.69
C ASN A 98 -1.87 -8.00 21.25
N TRP A 99 -0.59 -8.25 21.00
CA TRP A 99 -0.07 -8.66 19.68
C TRP A 99 -0.74 -9.92 19.13
N ALA A 100 -1.14 -10.86 19.97
CA ALA A 100 -1.81 -12.08 19.53
C ALA A 100 -3.17 -11.78 18.85
N VAL A 101 -3.86 -10.73 19.28
CA VAL A 101 -5.17 -10.34 18.76
C VAL A 101 -5.03 -9.32 17.62
N TRP A 102 -4.15 -8.33 17.79
CA TRP A 102 -4.12 -7.13 16.94
C TRP A 102 -3.07 -7.14 15.83
N TRP A 103 -2.23 -8.18 15.71
CA TRP A 103 -1.27 -8.30 14.60
C TRP A 103 -1.89 -8.14 13.19
N PRO A 104 -3.16 -8.50 12.90
CA PRO A 104 -3.72 -8.30 11.56
C PRO A 104 -3.76 -6.82 11.11
N LEU A 105 -3.72 -5.88 12.06
CA LEU A 105 -3.55 -4.45 11.74
C LEU A 105 -2.27 -4.18 10.94
N MET A 106 -1.22 -4.99 11.12
CA MET A 106 0.03 -4.92 10.35
C MET A 106 -0.13 -5.31 8.89
N ILE A 107 -1.20 -6.03 8.53
CA ILE A 107 -1.58 -6.32 7.14
C ILE A 107 -2.51 -5.21 6.62
N ILE A 108 -3.49 -4.80 7.43
CA ILE A 108 -4.49 -3.80 7.03
C ILE A 108 -3.82 -2.45 6.74
N ALA A 109 -2.88 -2.01 7.56
CA ALA A 109 -2.25 -0.70 7.41
C ALA A 109 -1.49 -0.53 6.07
N PRO A 110 -0.59 -1.45 5.65
CA PRO A 110 0.03 -1.36 4.34
C PRO A 110 -0.99 -1.58 3.20
N GLY A 111 -2.02 -2.41 3.40
CA GLY A 111 -3.14 -2.51 2.44
C GLY A 111 -3.84 -1.17 2.20
N GLY A 112 -4.12 -0.42 3.27
CA GLY A 112 -4.67 0.94 3.20
C GLY A 112 -3.70 1.92 2.54
N ALA A 113 -2.40 1.81 2.83
CA ALA A 113 -1.37 2.62 2.19
C ALA A 113 -1.29 2.37 0.67
N LEU A 114 -1.41 1.12 0.23
CA LEU A 114 -1.51 0.76 -1.19
C LEU A 114 -2.76 1.37 -1.83
N LEU A 115 -3.90 1.33 -1.14
CA LEU A 115 -5.15 1.91 -1.65
C LEU A 115 -5.04 3.42 -1.86
N ILE A 116 -4.48 4.15 -0.88
CA ILE A 116 -4.20 5.59 -0.97
C ILE A 116 -3.26 5.86 -2.14
N THR A 117 -2.20 5.06 -2.27
CA THR A 117 -1.19 5.19 -3.33
C THR A 117 -1.80 4.95 -4.72
N ALA A 118 -2.77 4.05 -4.84
CA ALA A 118 -3.42 3.73 -6.11
C ALA A 118 -4.51 4.73 -6.55
N GLY A 119 -4.82 5.76 -5.76
CA GLY A 119 -5.89 6.73 -6.03
C GLY A 119 -5.65 7.72 -7.18
N GLY A 120 -4.44 7.83 -7.71
CA GLY A 120 -4.11 8.82 -8.74
C GLY A 120 -4.35 8.33 -10.17
N SER A 121 -4.93 9.19 -11.00
CA SER A 121 -5.07 8.97 -12.44
C SER A 121 -3.84 9.48 -13.19
N GLY A 122 -3.00 8.58 -13.71
CA GLY A 122 -2.02 8.92 -14.73
C GLY A 122 -2.70 9.20 -16.07
N GLN A 123 -2.07 10.00 -16.94
CA GLN A 123 -2.52 10.14 -18.34
C GLN A 123 -2.11 8.91 -19.18
N ASN A 124 -1.01 8.25 -18.81
CA ASN A 124 -0.52 7.07 -19.53
C ASN A 124 -1.43 5.85 -19.27
N PRO A 125 -1.99 5.20 -20.30
CA PRO A 125 -2.80 3.99 -20.16
C PRO A 125 -2.13 2.87 -19.37
N THR A 126 -0.81 2.69 -19.51
CA THR A 126 -0.06 1.65 -18.78
C THR A 126 -0.03 1.95 -17.28
N ALA A 127 0.26 3.20 -16.91
CA ALA A 127 0.24 3.64 -15.52
C ALA A 127 -1.16 3.47 -14.90
N VAL A 128 -2.22 3.76 -15.67
CA VAL A 128 -3.61 3.54 -15.22
C VAL A 128 -3.86 2.05 -14.95
N ALA A 129 -3.46 1.15 -15.85
CA ALA A 129 -3.61 -0.30 -15.66
C ALA A 129 -2.88 -0.81 -14.41
N TRP A 130 -1.65 -0.34 -14.16
CA TRP A 130 -0.89 -0.65 -12.95
C TRP A 130 -1.58 -0.12 -11.69
N THR A 131 -2.09 1.12 -11.71
CA THR A 131 -2.84 1.65 -10.56
C THR A 131 -4.10 0.85 -10.26
N HIS A 132 -4.84 0.39 -11.28
CA HIS A 132 -5.98 -0.49 -11.09
C HIS A 132 -5.57 -1.82 -10.45
N THR A 133 -4.48 -2.42 -10.91
CA THR A 133 -3.92 -3.65 -10.33
C THR A 133 -3.54 -3.45 -8.86
N THR A 134 -2.89 -2.32 -8.53
CA THR A 134 -2.57 -1.97 -7.13
C THR A 134 -3.82 -1.81 -6.26
N ARG A 135 -4.94 -1.30 -6.79
CA ARG A 135 -6.22 -1.23 -6.03
C ARG A 135 -6.75 -2.62 -5.71
N TRP A 136 -6.73 -3.54 -6.67
CA TRP A 136 -7.15 -4.93 -6.44
C TRP A 136 -6.27 -5.63 -5.41
N LEU A 137 -4.95 -5.43 -5.50
CA LEU A 137 -4.01 -5.93 -4.50
C LEU A 137 -4.30 -5.33 -3.11
N ALA A 138 -4.55 -4.02 -3.03
CA ALA A 138 -4.91 -3.36 -1.77
C ALA A 138 -6.19 -3.94 -1.17
N VAL A 139 -7.22 -4.18 -1.98
CA VAL A 139 -8.47 -4.82 -1.54
C VAL A 139 -8.22 -6.24 -1.05
N ALA A 140 -7.41 -7.04 -1.75
CA ALA A 140 -7.04 -8.38 -1.32
C ALA A 140 -6.31 -8.39 0.03
N VAL A 141 -5.34 -7.48 0.22
CA VAL A 141 -4.58 -7.35 1.47
C VAL A 141 -5.47 -6.88 2.61
N LEU A 142 -6.32 -5.88 2.38
CA LEU A 142 -7.29 -5.40 3.37
C LEU A 142 -8.29 -6.49 3.77
N GLY A 143 -8.79 -7.25 2.79
CA GLY A 143 -9.68 -8.39 3.01
C GLY A 143 -9.03 -9.50 3.84
N LEU A 144 -7.80 -9.87 3.50
CA LEU A 144 -7.00 -10.85 4.24
C LEU A 144 -6.80 -10.42 5.69
N GLY A 145 -6.31 -9.20 5.91
CA GLY A 145 -6.11 -8.65 7.25
C GLY A 145 -7.42 -8.50 8.03
N GLY A 146 -8.50 -8.09 7.37
CA GLY A 146 -9.83 -7.98 7.96
C GLY A 146 -10.41 -9.34 8.39
N THR A 147 -10.16 -10.39 7.60
CA THR A 147 -10.60 -11.76 7.91
C THR A 147 -9.84 -12.30 9.12
N PHE A 148 -8.51 -12.10 9.19
CA PHE A 148 -7.75 -12.47 10.38
C PHE A 148 -8.17 -11.68 11.62
N LEU A 149 -8.45 -10.37 11.48
CA LEU A 149 -8.92 -9.57 12.60
C LEU A 149 -10.30 -10.05 13.09
N ALA A 150 -11.23 -10.32 12.18
CA ALA A 150 -12.54 -10.86 12.51
C ALA A 150 -12.42 -12.22 13.21
N HIS A 151 -11.47 -13.05 12.79
CA HIS A 151 -11.21 -14.32 13.45
C HIS A 151 -10.69 -14.15 14.88
N ASN A 152 -9.69 -13.29 15.07
CA ASN A 152 -9.11 -13.02 16.40
C ASN A 152 -10.11 -12.40 17.37
N LEU A 153 -11.10 -11.66 16.86
CA LEU A 153 -12.19 -11.09 17.65
C LEU A 153 -13.34 -12.08 17.92
N GLY A 154 -13.25 -13.32 17.43
CA GLY A 154 -14.30 -14.33 17.57
C GLY A 154 -15.56 -14.07 16.73
N LEU A 155 -15.49 -13.13 15.76
CA LEU A 155 -16.62 -12.85 14.86
C LEU A 155 -16.81 -13.97 13.83
N ILE A 156 -15.72 -14.62 13.42
CA ILE A 156 -15.73 -15.76 12.51
C ILE A 156 -14.80 -16.87 13.03
N HIS A 157 -15.19 -18.12 12.85
CA HIS A 157 -14.38 -19.27 13.24
C HIS A 157 -13.78 -19.89 11.99
N LEU A 158 -12.52 -19.55 11.66
CA LEU A 158 -11.88 -20.04 10.43
C LEU A 158 -11.77 -21.57 10.39
N ASN A 159 -11.73 -22.21 11.55
CA ASN A 159 -11.69 -23.66 11.68
C ASN A 159 -12.95 -24.34 11.11
N GLN A 160 -14.07 -23.62 10.96
CA GLN A 160 -15.29 -24.17 10.36
C GLN A 160 -15.15 -24.46 8.86
N PHE A 161 -14.13 -23.89 8.21
CA PHE A 161 -13.84 -24.15 6.80
C PHE A 161 -13.07 -25.48 6.60
N GLY A 162 -12.74 -26.21 7.67
CA GLY A 162 -12.02 -27.49 7.58
C GLY A 162 -10.64 -27.33 6.94
N ASP A 163 -10.30 -28.22 6.01
CA ASP A 163 -9.03 -28.19 5.26
C ASP A 163 -8.99 -27.11 4.18
N PHE A 164 -10.09 -26.39 3.95
CA PHE A 164 -10.16 -25.34 2.95
C PHE A 164 -9.30 -24.15 3.36
N ARG A 165 -8.22 -23.91 2.59
CA ARG A 165 -7.34 -22.77 2.82
C ARG A 165 -7.95 -21.49 2.25
N TRP A 166 -8.87 -20.91 3.02
CA TRP A 166 -9.64 -19.71 2.66
C TRP A 166 -8.80 -18.50 2.21
N TRP A 167 -7.56 -18.37 2.70
CA TRP A 167 -6.68 -17.26 2.32
C TRP A 167 -6.34 -17.21 0.82
N GLY A 168 -6.43 -18.36 0.12
CA GLY A 168 -6.24 -18.44 -1.34
C GLY A 168 -7.29 -17.63 -2.11
N VAL A 169 -8.48 -17.40 -1.54
CA VAL A 169 -9.52 -16.55 -2.13
C VAL A 169 -9.01 -15.11 -2.30
N TRP A 170 -8.32 -14.57 -1.31
CA TRP A 170 -7.77 -13.21 -1.39
C TRP A 170 -6.65 -13.11 -2.43
N ILE A 171 -5.83 -14.15 -2.59
CA ILE A 171 -4.82 -14.23 -3.65
C ILE A 171 -5.50 -14.24 -5.03
N ALA A 172 -6.59 -15.02 -5.19
CA ALA A 172 -7.37 -15.07 -6.41
C ALA A 172 -7.97 -13.69 -6.77
N VAL A 173 -8.45 -12.92 -5.80
CA VAL A 173 -8.95 -11.55 -6.02
C VAL A 173 -7.87 -10.65 -6.63
N ALA A 174 -6.64 -10.70 -6.12
CA ALA A 174 -5.52 -9.94 -6.67
C ALA A 174 -5.16 -10.42 -8.10
N ALA A 175 -5.15 -11.73 -8.33
CA ALA A 175 -4.89 -12.33 -9.65
C ALA A 175 -5.92 -11.89 -10.69
N CYS A 176 -7.21 -11.96 -10.36
CA CYS A 176 -8.31 -11.48 -11.21
C CYS A 176 -8.16 -9.99 -11.52
N GLY A 177 -7.77 -9.19 -10.53
CA GLY A 177 -7.51 -7.76 -10.70
C GLY A 177 -6.41 -7.46 -11.72
N ALA A 178 -5.29 -8.19 -11.65
CA ALA A 178 -4.20 -8.08 -12.60
C ALA A 178 -4.63 -8.52 -14.01
N PHE A 179 -5.36 -9.62 -14.13
CA PHE A 179 -5.87 -10.13 -15.41
C PHE A 179 -6.80 -9.11 -16.10
N VAL A 180 -7.81 -8.62 -15.37
CA VAL A 180 -8.77 -7.63 -15.89
C VAL A 180 -8.06 -6.33 -16.29
N SER A 181 -7.04 -5.91 -15.52
CA SER A 181 -6.25 -4.72 -15.84
C SER A 181 -5.42 -4.90 -17.10
N GLY A 182 -4.79 -6.07 -17.28
CA GLY A 182 -4.07 -6.42 -18.51
C GLY A 182 -5.00 -6.50 -19.73
N LEU A 183 -6.17 -7.13 -19.58
CA LEU A 183 -7.18 -7.23 -20.65
C LEU A 183 -7.69 -5.84 -21.08
N ARG A 184 -8.03 -4.97 -20.12
CA ARG A 184 -8.46 -3.59 -20.42
C ARG A 184 -7.36 -2.79 -21.11
N LEU A 185 -6.09 -3.00 -20.73
CA LEU A 185 -4.97 -2.33 -21.37
C LEU A 185 -4.77 -2.83 -22.82
N LEU A 186 -4.87 -4.14 -23.04
CA LEU A 186 -4.81 -4.74 -24.39
C LEU A 186 -5.91 -4.17 -25.29
N LEU A 187 -7.15 -4.13 -24.80
CA LEU A 187 -8.29 -3.58 -25.54
C LEU A 187 -8.14 -2.09 -25.86
N ARG A 188 -7.41 -1.33 -25.03
CA ARG A 188 -7.15 0.10 -25.28
C ARG A 188 -6.01 0.35 -26.26
N LEU A 189 -4.97 -0.47 -26.24
CA LEU A 189 -3.81 -0.30 -27.11
C LEU A 189 -4.00 -0.97 -28.48
N GLY A 190 -4.76 -2.06 -28.54
CA GLY A 190 -4.91 -2.89 -29.74
C GLY A 190 -3.75 -3.86 -29.98
N TYR A 191 -2.70 -3.83 -29.15
CA TYR A 191 -1.53 -4.71 -29.27
C TYR A 191 -0.95 -5.09 -27.89
N PRO A 192 -0.25 -6.23 -27.77
CA PRO A 192 0.30 -6.72 -26.50
C PRO A 192 1.59 -5.97 -26.12
N SER A 193 1.45 -4.84 -25.41
CA SER A 193 2.61 -4.14 -24.83
C SER A 193 3.28 -4.95 -23.71
N LEU A 194 4.55 -4.66 -23.41
CA LEU A 194 5.28 -5.29 -22.31
C LEU A 194 4.57 -5.14 -20.94
N SER A 195 3.80 -4.07 -20.75
CA SER A 195 2.95 -3.91 -19.57
C SER A 195 1.77 -4.88 -19.54
N VAL A 196 1.12 -5.16 -20.67
CA VAL A 196 0.06 -6.20 -20.76
C VAL A 196 0.66 -7.55 -20.39
N ILE A 197 1.83 -7.86 -20.94
CA ILE A 197 2.56 -9.10 -20.68
C ILE A 197 2.88 -9.25 -19.19
N GLY A 198 3.46 -8.22 -18.58
CA GLY A 198 3.78 -8.22 -17.15
C GLY A 198 2.55 -8.39 -16.25
N LEU A 199 1.43 -7.76 -16.59
CA LEU A 199 0.18 -7.89 -15.83
C LEU A 199 -0.43 -9.29 -15.94
N TRP A 200 -0.40 -9.91 -17.12
CA TRP A 200 -0.87 -11.28 -17.31
C TRP A 200 0.05 -12.29 -16.63
N LEU A 201 1.37 -12.12 -16.73
CA LEU A 201 2.32 -12.96 -16.01
C LEU A 201 2.07 -12.91 -14.50
N LEU A 202 1.89 -11.71 -13.94
CA LEU A 202 1.52 -11.53 -12.54
C LEU A 202 0.20 -12.22 -12.20
N ALA A 203 -0.82 -12.09 -13.05
CA ALA A 203 -2.12 -12.72 -12.87
C ALA A 203 -2.04 -14.25 -12.87
N PHE A 204 -1.30 -14.84 -13.81
CA PHE A 204 -1.15 -16.30 -13.90
C PHE A 204 -0.32 -16.87 -12.76
N LEU A 205 0.79 -16.23 -12.38
CA LEU A 205 1.60 -16.61 -11.22
C LEU A 205 0.80 -16.57 -9.92
N SER A 206 0.07 -15.48 -9.70
CA SER A 206 -0.76 -15.30 -8.50
C SER A 206 -1.97 -16.23 -8.53
N GLY A 207 -2.59 -16.44 -9.69
CA GLY A 207 -3.72 -17.34 -9.89
C GLY A 207 -3.35 -18.80 -9.66
N ALA A 208 -2.20 -19.24 -10.17
CA ALA A 208 -1.66 -20.57 -9.91
C ALA A 208 -1.40 -20.77 -8.41
N THR A 209 -0.80 -19.78 -7.77
CA THR A 209 -0.58 -19.77 -6.31
C THR A 209 -1.90 -19.89 -5.55
N ALA A 210 -2.93 -19.15 -5.96
CA ALA A 210 -4.26 -19.23 -5.35
C ALA A 210 -4.88 -20.63 -5.52
N VAL A 211 -4.77 -21.24 -6.70
CA VAL A 211 -5.28 -22.60 -6.97
C VAL A 211 -4.55 -23.64 -6.12
N ILE A 212 -3.22 -23.58 -6.04
CA ILE A 212 -2.41 -24.49 -5.21
C ILE A 212 -2.86 -24.43 -3.75
N GLU A 213 -3.07 -23.21 -3.22
CA GLU A 213 -3.53 -23.02 -1.86
C GLU A 213 -4.96 -23.51 -1.65
N LEU A 214 -5.89 -23.15 -2.53
CA LEU A 214 -7.30 -23.57 -2.42
C LEU A 214 -7.46 -25.10 -2.50
N LEU A 215 -6.59 -25.78 -3.25
CA LEU A 215 -6.54 -27.24 -3.34
C LEU A 215 -5.75 -27.90 -2.19
N GLY A 216 -5.14 -27.12 -1.30
CA GLY A 216 -4.36 -27.64 -0.18
C GLY A 216 -3.06 -28.34 -0.60
N ILE A 217 -2.57 -28.10 -1.81
CA ILE A 217 -1.36 -28.75 -2.33
C ILE A 217 -0.15 -28.25 -1.53
N PRO A 218 0.70 -29.14 -0.97
CA PRO A 218 1.86 -28.71 -0.20
C PRO A 218 2.93 -28.09 -1.11
N TRP A 219 3.48 -26.94 -0.72
CA TRP A 219 4.56 -26.25 -1.45
C TRP A 219 5.84 -27.06 -1.57
N SER A 220 6.06 -28.00 -0.66
CA SER A 220 7.19 -28.94 -0.71
C SER A 220 7.07 -29.96 -1.85
N SER A 221 5.88 -30.09 -2.45
CA SER A 221 5.71 -30.93 -3.63
C SER A 221 6.39 -30.30 -4.83
N ILE A 222 7.23 -31.07 -5.53
CA ILE A 222 7.85 -30.69 -6.81
C ILE A 222 6.78 -30.14 -7.77
N TYR A 223 5.58 -30.74 -7.77
CA TYR A 223 4.47 -30.32 -8.62
C TYR A 223 4.04 -28.86 -8.40
N GLY A 224 4.09 -28.34 -7.16
CA GLY A 224 3.69 -26.96 -6.87
C GLY A 224 4.66 -25.94 -7.45
N VAL A 225 5.96 -26.12 -7.20
CA VAL A 225 7.01 -25.22 -7.73
C VAL A 225 7.12 -25.33 -9.25
N THR A 226 7.10 -26.56 -9.78
CA THR A 226 7.18 -26.78 -11.23
C THR A 226 5.97 -26.20 -11.96
N ALA A 227 4.75 -26.34 -11.42
CA ALA A 227 3.56 -25.75 -12.03
C ALA A 227 3.66 -24.22 -12.15
N VAL A 228 4.10 -23.53 -11.09
CA VAL A 228 4.28 -22.07 -11.12
C VAL A 228 5.32 -21.65 -12.16
N ILE A 229 6.47 -22.34 -12.21
CA ILE A 229 7.53 -22.07 -13.19
C ILE A 229 7.06 -22.34 -14.62
N CYS A 230 6.36 -23.46 -14.87
CA CYS A 230 5.84 -23.80 -16.20
C CYS A 230 4.80 -22.79 -16.67
N ILE A 231 3.91 -22.34 -15.79
CA ILE A 231 2.91 -21.32 -16.11
C ILE A 231 3.61 -19.98 -16.43
N ALA A 232 4.61 -19.60 -15.64
CA ALA A 232 5.39 -18.38 -15.87
C ALA A 232 6.13 -18.43 -17.23
N GLY A 233 6.86 -19.53 -17.47
CA GLY A 233 7.64 -19.75 -18.67
C GLY A 233 6.76 -19.86 -19.93
N GLY A 234 5.66 -20.61 -19.86
CA GLY A 234 4.70 -20.74 -20.96
C GLY A 234 4.05 -19.41 -21.32
N THR A 235 3.70 -18.61 -20.31
CA THR A 235 3.17 -17.25 -20.52
C THR A 235 4.19 -16.36 -21.21
N LEU A 236 5.45 -16.35 -20.75
CA LEU A 236 6.51 -15.57 -21.39
C LEU A 236 6.76 -16.00 -22.85
N LEU A 237 6.77 -17.31 -23.13
CA LEU A 237 6.99 -17.83 -24.49
C LEU A 237 5.84 -17.47 -25.44
N LEU A 238 4.58 -17.67 -25.01
CA LEU A 238 3.41 -17.29 -25.80
C LEU A 238 3.43 -15.81 -26.14
N LEU A 239 3.83 -14.97 -25.19
CA LEU A 239 3.82 -13.52 -25.36
C LEU A 239 5.01 -13.01 -26.19
N ASN A 240 6.16 -13.67 -26.12
CA ASN A 240 7.30 -13.36 -26.99
C ASN A 240 7.00 -13.72 -28.45
N GLY A 241 6.26 -14.81 -28.69
CA GLY A 241 5.82 -15.22 -30.04
C GLY A 241 4.82 -14.26 -30.69
N LEU A 242 4.14 -13.41 -29.91
CA LEU A 242 3.19 -12.41 -30.42
C LEU A 242 3.87 -11.09 -30.82
N ARG A 243 5.18 -10.94 -30.62
CA ARG A 243 5.90 -9.73 -31.03
C ARG A 243 6.09 -9.74 -32.56
N PRO A 244 5.57 -8.76 -33.30
CA PRO A 244 5.77 -8.70 -34.75
C PRO A 244 7.27 -8.58 -35.07
N ALA A 245 7.75 -9.38 -36.03
CA ALA A 245 9.16 -9.52 -36.37
C ALA A 245 9.83 -8.28 -37.00
N ASN A 246 9.13 -7.14 -37.03
CA ASN A 246 9.48 -5.99 -37.86
C ASN A 246 9.81 -4.72 -37.03
N GLU A 247 10.20 -4.89 -35.76
CA GLU A 247 10.85 -3.84 -34.94
C GLU A 247 12.35 -4.13 -34.76
#